data_AF-A0AAU1XFR7-F1
#
_entry.id   AF-A0AAU1XFR7-F1
#
_cell.length_a   1.000
_cell.length_b   1.000
_cell.length_c   1.000
_cell.angle_alpha   90.00
_cell.angle_beta   90.00
_cell.angle_gamma   90.00
#
_symmetry.space_group_name_H-M   'P 1'
#
loop_
_entity.id
_entity.type
_entity.pdbx_description
1 polymer ?
#
loop_
_entity_poly.entity_id
_entity_poly.type
_entity_poly.pdbx_seq_one_letter_code
_entity_poly.pdbx_strand_id
1 'polypeptide(L)'
;MRSRRLVISVAVIAATAGLVPGMAHAADPVAPVAPVAQGVAAPAADLGKAAAPNLKTFKSPAERSVRKGLPGGKAGAAASQAAGNPELALVLNAASTTAHALDLETTVISADSTLKVTVDWGDGNTDGLDAYGSTVLKSSHTYAELGEYTVKVTVTDPANQAEVVNEFQAMTAGSDFVPYAPTRLLDTRDGTGAAKGKVAPYGSTRVKVGGNGAIPAGVTAVVLNLTVTNTTSAGHITAFAEETERPTTSNVNFEAGQTVPNLVIVPVGKNGYVELANRGSDSVDLIADVTGYFTRTQASGYTPMTPARFVDTRDGLGTVKGQLGGRKTFSTQIGGLRGVPQGITAVALNVTVTNPKESGHLSVFPGGGATPTASNLNFTPGQTIANSVIVPVGADGRISVFNGAWAGTDVIVDVVGYYSKDSKASYMPLKPDRIIDTRDPAWPYGPLRARNYIYTYNGKSPGDVGVDGYVLNTTVTNTRGTGFLSVAPDPNTIQQYKDQTAVFPERPSASTLNWTAGKTVPNLVQASSGKNGIVDYWNQGWEDVDLIVDIFGYYESK
;
A
#
# COMPACT_ATOMS: atom_id res chain seq x y z
N MET A 1 69.61 -49.75 21.22
CA MET A 1 68.78 -48.90 20.34
C MET A 1 67.65 -48.30 21.14
N ARG A 2 67.68 -46.99 21.43
CA ARG A 2 66.49 -46.21 21.81
C ARG A 2 66.74 -44.78 21.39
N SER A 3 65.96 -44.35 20.40
CA SER A 3 66.09 -43.14 19.62
C SER A 3 65.60 -41.91 20.39
N ARG A 4 66.33 -40.81 20.21
CA ARG A 4 65.92 -39.45 20.60
C ARG A 4 64.64 -39.07 19.87
N ARG A 5 63.68 -38.45 20.57
CA ARG A 5 62.64 -37.64 19.93
C ARG A 5 62.63 -36.24 20.53
N LEU A 6 62.77 -35.32 19.60
CA LEU A 6 62.79 -33.87 19.67
C LEU A 6 61.39 -33.36 20.03
N VAL A 7 61.27 -32.50 21.03
CA VAL A 7 60.06 -31.74 21.32
C VAL A 7 60.18 -30.41 20.56
N ILE A 8 59.40 -30.26 19.50
CA ILE A 8 59.16 -28.97 18.84
C ILE A 8 57.74 -28.54 19.21
N SER A 9 57.64 -27.52 20.05
CA SER A 9 56.39 -26.81 20.31
C SER A 9 56.18 -25.81 19.17
N VAL A 10 55.22 -26.08 18.28
CA VAL A 10 54.76 -25.12 17.27
C VAL A 10 53.64 -24.28 17.88
N ALA A 11 53.89 -22.99 18.06
CA ALA A 11 52.88 -22.00 18.38
C ALA A 11 52.01 -21.79 17.12
N VAL A 12 50.73 -22.13 17.20
CA VAL A 12 49.73 -21.74 16.18
C VAL A 12 49.27 -20.32 16.51
N ILE A 13 49.74 -19.37 15.71
CA ILE A 13 49.19 -18.01 15.63
C ILE A 13 47.78 -18.14 15.05
N ALA A 14 46.77 -18.01 15.90
CA ALA A 14 45.40 -17.80 15.45
C ALA A 14 45.29 -16.36 14.94
N ALA A 15 45.47 -16.17 13.63
CA ALA A 15 45.12 -14.92 12.98
C ALA A 15 43.59 -14.77 12.99
N THR A 16 43.08 -13.95 13.90
CA THR A 16 41.72 -13.44 13.89
C THR A 16 41.54 -12.55 12.66
N ALA A 17 41.13 -13.15 11.55
CA ALA A 17 40.57 -12.39 10.43
C ALA A 17 39.18 -11.88 10.86
N GLY A 18 39.17 -10.72 11.52
CA GLY A 18 37.96 -9.95 11.72
C GLY A 18 37.43 -9.51 10.36
N LEU A 19 36.43 -10.23 9.84
CA LEU A 19 35.55 -9.69 8.80
C LEU A 19 34.81 -8.51 9.43
N VAL A 20 35.30 -7.29 9.17
CA VAL A 20 34.51 -6.09 9.36
C VAL A 20 33.36 -6.19 8.35
N PRO A 21 32.09 -6.29 8.77
CA PRO A 21 30.99 -6.18 7.83
C PRO A 21 31.10 -4.81 7.19
N GLY A 22 31.15 -4.74 5.85
CA GLY A 22 31.04 -3.47 5.15
C GLY A 22 29.80 -2.75 5.67
N MET A 23 29.96 -1.53 6.18
CA MET A 23 28.81 -0.76 6.65
C MET A 23 28.04 -0.28 5.43
N ALA A 24 26.78 -0.69 5.27
CA ALA A 24 25.89 0.01 4.36
C ALA A 24 25.72 1.43 4.93
N HIS A 25 26.33 2.44 4.31
CA HIS A 25 26.02 3.82 4.68
C HIS A 25 24.65 4.15 4.08
N ALA A 26 23.78 4.77 4.87
CA ALA A 26 22.73 5.63 4.32
C ALA A 26 23.44 6.85 3.71
N ALA A 27 24.05 6.67 2.54
CA ALA A 27 25.09 7.55 2.03
C ALA A 27 24.53 8.74 1.25
N ASP A 28 25.19 9.88 1.43
CA ASP A 28 25.04 11.12 0.67
C ASP A 28 25.21 10.89 -0.85
N PRO A 29 24.60 11.74 -1.70
CA PRO A 29 24.67 11.60 -3.15
C PRO A 29 26.12 11.61 -3.67
N VAL A 30 26.48 10.60 -4.46
CA VAL A 30 27.74 10.59 -5.23
C VAL A 30 27.46 11.18 -6.61
N ALA A 31 28.33 12.07 -7.09
CA ALA A 31 28.24 12.65 -8.41
C ALA A 31 28.17 11.56 -9.51
N PRO A 32 27.33 11.75 -10.55
CA PRO A 32 27.12 10.74 -11.57
C PRO A 32 28.39 10.53 -12.42
N VAL A 33 28.77 9.27 -12.63
CA VAL A 33 29.56 8.89 -13.80
C VAL A 33 28.52 8.66 -14.90
N ALA A 34 28.52 9.49 -15.94
CA ALA A 34 27.55 9.35 -17.04
C ALA A 34 27.69 7.97 -17.70
N PRO A 35 26.58 7.24 -17.85
CA PRO A 35 26.17 6.92 -19.20
C PRO A 35 24.67 7.15 -19.45
N VAL A 36 24.33 7.17 -20.75
CA VAL A 36 23.00 7.20 -21.39
C VAL A 36 21.86 6.77 -20.46
N ALA A 37 20.74 7.52 -20.47
CA ALA A 37 19.50 7.12 -19.80
C ALA A 37 19.14 5.67 -20.18
N GLN A 38 19.45 4.74 -19.28
CA GLN A 38 19.20 3.30 -19.43
C GLN A 38 18.31 2.85 -18.28
N GLY A 39 17.14 3.49 -18.19
CA GLY A 39 16.05 2.88 -17.49
C GLY A 39 15.31 1.95 -18.45
N VAL A 40 14.86 0.84 -17.90
CA VAL A 40 14.24 -0.25 -18.63
C VAL A 40 12.74 -0.18 -18.36
N ALA A 41 11.92 -0.06 -19.40
CA ALA A 41 10.48 -0.13 -19.24
C ALA A 41 10.06 -1.56 -18.88
N ALA A 42 9.56 -1.76 -17.65
CA ALA A 42 8.86 -2.99 -17.30
C ALA A 42 7.44 -3.00 -17.93
N PRO A 43 6.86 -4.18 -18.20
CA PRO A 43 5.45 -4.28 -18.55
C PRO A 43 4.59 -3.66 -17.44
N ALA A 44 3.58 -2.89 -17.83
CA ALA A 44 2.67 -2.26 -16.89
C ALA A 44 1.72 -3.30 -16.27
N ALA A 45 1.31 -3.10 -15.01
CA ALA A 45 0.26 -3.93 -14.42
C ALA A 45 -1.08 -3.71 -15.14
N ASP A 46 -1.79 -4.79 -15.46
CA ASP A 46 -3.19 -4.68 -15.85
C ASP A 46 -4.05 -4.43 -14.60
N LEU A 47 -4.09 -3.18 -14.13
CA LEU A 47 -4.92 -2.81 -12.96
C LEU A 47 -6.39 -3.12 -13.22
N GLY A 48 -6.83 -3.21 -14.48
CA GLY A 48 -8.20 -3.57 -14.84
C GLY A 48 -8.51 -5.00 -14.42
N LYS A 49 -7.62 -5.94 -14.71
CA LYS A 49 -7.73 -7.34 -14.27
C LYS A 49 -7.40 -7.55 -12.79
N ALA A 50 -6.43 -6.81 -12.25
CA ALA A 50 -6.06 -6.92 -10.84
C ALA A 50 -7.12 -6.31 -9.91
N ALA A 51 -7.80 -5.24 -10.33
CA ALA A 51 -8.91 -4.60 -9.61
C ALA A 51 -10.28 -5.20 -9.93
N ALA A 52 -10.45 -5.88 -11.08
CA ALA A 52 -11.70 -6.53 -11.48
C ALA A 52 -12.39 -7.38 -10.40
N PRO A 53 -11.70 -8.18 -9.54
CA PRO A 53 -12.38 -8.90 -8.47
C PRO A 53 -12.93 -7.98 -7.35
N ASN A 54 -12.50 -6.72 -7.28
CA ASN A 54 -12.88 -5.73 -6.26
C ASN A 54 -13.79 -4.60 -6.79
N LEU A 55 -13.86 -4.39 -8.11
CA LEU A 55 -14.83 -3.47 -8.71
C LEU A 55 -16.24 -4.04 -8.51
N LYS A 56 -17.06 -3.29 -7.78
CA LYS A 56 -18.42 -3.73 -7.48
C LYS A 56 -19.29 -3.56 -8.71
N THR A 57 -20.03 -4.61 -9.04
CA THR A 57 -21.11 -4.54 -10.02
C THR A 57 -22.44 -4.48 -9.29
N PHE A 58 -23.33 -3.66 -9.81
CA PHE A 58 -24.67 -3.45 -9.28
C PHE A 58 -25.66 -3.75 -10.38
N LYS A 59 -26.71 -4.51 -10.06
CA LYS A 59 -27.74 -4.87 -11.02
C LYS A 59 -29.11 -4.65 -10.40
N SER A 60 -29.99 -3.96 -11.11
CA SER A 60 -31.41 -3.89 -10.78
C SER A 60 -32.22 -4.34 -11.99
N PRO A 61 -32.91 -5.49 -11.91
CA PRO A 61 -33.62 -6.03 -13.06
C PRO A 61 -34.96 -5.30 -13.28
N ALA A 62 -35.61 -5.59 -14.40
CA ALA A 62 -36.82 -4.90 -14.86
C ALA A 62 -37.98 -4.98 -13.86
N GLU A 63 -38.09 -6.08 -13.12
CA GLU A 63 -39.18 -6.34 -12.18
C GLU A 63 -39.14 -5.41 -10.96
N ARG A 64 -38.02 -4.74 -10.71
CA ARG A 64 -37.90 -3.70 -9.67
C ARG A 64 -38.40 -2.33 -10.13
N SER A 65 -38.79 -2.19 -11.38
CA SER A 65 -39.34 -0.95 -11.94
C SER A 65 -40.70 -0.63 -11.33
N VAL A 66 -40.84 0.56 -10.78
CA VAL A 66 -42.11 1.07 -10.24
C VAL A 66 -42.69 2.08 -11.23
N ARG A 67 -43.83 1.74 -11.83
CA ARG A 67 -44.56 2.62 -12.75
C ARG A 67 -45.56 3.51 -12.01
N LYS A 68 -45.68 4.75 -12.46
CA LYS A 68 -46.63 5.76 -11.96
C LYS A 68 -47.23 6.56 -13.13
N GLY A 69 -48.41 7.14 -12.93
CA GLY A 69 -48.97 8.12 -13.86
C GLY A 69 -48.51 9.54 -13.51
N LEU A 70 -48.36 10.40 -14.52
CA LEU A 70 -47.93 11.79 -14.30
C LEU A 70 -49.03 12.67 -13.64
N PRO A 71 -48.66 13.67 -12.81
CA PRO A 71 -49.62 14.59 -12.21
C PRO A 71 -50.38 15.39 -13.28
N GLY A 72 -51.69 15.18 -13.39
CA GLY A 72 -52.56 15.78 -14.42
C GLY A 72 -53.29 14.78 -15.32
N GLY A 73 -52.97 13.48 -15.22
CA GLY A 73 -53.76 12.41 -15.83
C GLY A 73 -55.19 12.37 -15.26
N LYS A 74 -56.20 12.15 -16.11
CA LYS A 74 -57.63 12.18 -15.72
C LYS A 74 -57.87 11.31 -14.48
N ALA A 75 -58.38 11.93 -13.41
CA ALA A 75 -58.65 11.28 -12.13
C ALA A 75 -59.63 10.11 -12.31
N GLY A 76 -59.21 8.88 -11.99
CA GLY A 76 -60.08 7.70 -11.98
C GLY A 76 -59.41 6.35 -12.24
N ALA A 77 -58.19 6.29 -12.77
CA ALA A 77 -57.50 5.01 -12.94
C ALA A 77 -56.78 4.60 -11.64
N ALA A 78 -57.08 3.40 -11.14
CA ALA A 78 -56.28 2.76 -10.11
C ALA A 78 -54.80 2.70 -10.53
N ALA A 79 -53.88 2.64 -9.56
CA ALA A 79 -52.43 2.54 -9.80
C ALA A 79 -52.01 1.39 -10.74
N SER A 80 -52.92 0.45 -11.04
CA SER A 80 -52.74 -0.64 -12.00
C SER A 80 -53.01 -0.28 -13.47
N GLN A 81 -53.36 0.96 -13.82
CA GLN A 81 -53.61 1.40 -15.21
C GLN A 81 -53.00 2.78 -15.52
N ALA A 82 -51.67 2.85 -15.58
CA ALA A 82 -50.98 3.89 -16.35
C ALA A 82 -51.12 3.53 -17.85
N ALA A 83 -52.20 4.00 -18.48
CA ALA A 83 -52.73 3.39 -19.71
C ALA A 83 -51.91 3.61 -21.00
N GLY A 84 -50.88 4.47 -21.02
CA GLY A 84 -50.20 4.82 -22.28
C GLY A 84 -48.99 3.94 -22.66
N ASN A 85 -48.30 3.31 -21.70
CA ASN A 85 -47.08 2.54 -21.99
C ASN A 85 -46.88 1.39 -20.96
N PRO A 86 -47.58 0.25 -21.14
CA PRO A 86 -47.55 -0.85 -20.16
C PRO A 86 -46.22 -1.61 -20.13
N GLU A 87 -45.41 -1.49 -21.18
CA GLU A 87 -44.11 -2.15 -21.31
C GLU A 87 -42.97 -1.35 -20.67
N LEU A 88 -43.22 -0.08 -20.30
CA LEU A 88 -42.20 0.81 -19.75
C LEU A 88 -41.51 0.21 -18.52
N ALA A 89 -40.22 -0.11 -18.65
CA ALA A 89 -39.41 -0.74 -17.60
C ALA A 89 -37.93 -0.39 -17.77
N LEU A 90 -37.15 -0.53 -16.70
CA LEU A 90 -35.73 -0.23 -16.66
C LEU A 90 -34.93 -1.42 -16.15
N VAL A 91 -33.86 -1.78 -16.87
CA VAL A 91 -32.79 -2.63 -16.35
C VAL A 91 -31.56 -1.77 -16.13
N LEU A 92 -31.01 -1.81 -14.93
CA LEU A 92 -29.84 -1.03 -14.54
C LEU A 92 -28.66 -1.97 -14.30
N ASN A 93 -27.55 -1.74 -14.99
CA ASN A 93 -26.28 -2.42 -14.76
C ASN A 93 -25.20 -1.37 -14.52
N ALA A 94 -24.58 -1.36 -13.36
CA ALA A 94 -23.52 -0.42 -13.04
C ALA A 94 -22.24 -1.13 -12.58
N ALA A 95 -21.10 -0.48 -12.77
CA ALA A 95 -19.80 -0.97 -12.34
C ALA A 95 -18.93 0.19 -11.87
N SER A 96 -18.25 0.04 -10.73
CA SER A 96 -17.23 1.00 -10.33
C SER A 96 -16.10 1.01 -11.35
N THR A 97 -15.58 2.20 -11.67
CA THR A 97 -14.48 2.38 -12.63
C THR A 97 -13.21 2.90 -11.99
N THR A 98 -13.34 3.73 -10.95
CA THR A 98 -12.25 4.25 -10.13
C THR A 98 -12.58 4.07 -8.64
N ALA A 99 -11.72 4.57 -7.75
CA ALA A 99 -12.02 4.62 -6.32
C ALA A 99 -13.33 5.36 -6.01
N HIS A 100 -13.68 6.36 -6.83
CA HIS A 100 -14.80 7.27 -6.63
C HIS A 100 -15.86 7.21 -7.74
N ALA A 101 -15.60 6.57 -8.87
CA ALA A 101 -16.47 6.65 -10.04
C ALA A 101 -17.27 5.37 -10.33
N LEU A 102 -18.43 5.56 -10.96
CA LEU A 102 -19.39 4.54 -11.36
C LEU A 102 -19.84 4.77 -12.80
N ASP A 103 -19.73 3.75 -13.65
CA ASP A 103 -20.40 3.70 -14.95
C ASP A 103 -21.75 2.99 -14.80
N LEU A 104 -22.79 3.54 -15.42
CA LEU A 104 -24.15 3.02 -15.44
C LEU A 104 -24.60 2.78 -16.88
N GLU A 105 -25.02 1.56 -17.17
CA GLU A 105 -25.80 1.19 -18.34
C GLU A 105 -27.28 1.09 -17.95
N THR A 106 -28.10 1.91 -18.59
CA THR A 106 -29.56 1.92 -18.42
C THR A 106 -30.21 1.37 -19.68
N THR A 107 -30.78 0.17 -19.58
CA THR A 107 -31.65 -0.37 -20.64
C THR A 107 -33.08 0.06 -20.39
N VAL A 108 -33.60 0.91 -21.26
CA VAL A 108 -34.99 1.32 -21.29
C VAL A 108 -35.75 0.36 -22.19
N ILE A 109 -36.81 -0.23 -21.66
CA ILE A 109 -37.79 -1.03 -22.41
C ILE A 109 -39.03 -0.16 -22.51
N SER A 110 -39.46 0.17 -23.73
CA SER A 110 -40.57 1.10 -23.96
C SER A 110 -41.11 0.98 -25.39
N ALA A 111 -42.39 1.30 -25.55
CA ALA A 111 -42.96 1.63 -26.85
C ALA A 111 -42.29 2.87 -27.47
N ASP A 112 -42.34 2.96 -28.80
CA ASP A 112 -41.80 4.05 -29.61
C ASP A 112 -42.43 5.40 -29.25
N SER A 113 -41.71 6.15 -28.41
CA SER A 113 -42.12 7.44 -27.86
C SER A 113 -40.89 8.23 -27.43
N THR A 114 -41.01 9.55 -27.37
CA THR A 114 -39.95 10.41 -26.82
C THR A 114 -39.96 10.32 -25.30
N LEU A 115 -38.80 10.02 -24.73
CA LEU A 115 -38.61 9.79 -23.30
C LEU A 115 -37.62 10.81 -22.74
N LYS A 116 -37.85 11.21 -21.50
CA LYS A 116 -36.91 11.98 -20.68
C LYS A 116 -36.37 11.08 -19.58
N VAL A 117 -35.07 10.85 -19.58
CA VAL A 117 -34.38 10.05 -18.58
C VAL A 117 -33.63 10.98 -17.63
N THR A 118 -33.80 10.75 -16.33
CA THR A 118 -33.07 11.44 -15.27
C THR A 118 -32.37 10.41 -14.41
N VAL A 119 -31.05 10.56 -14.27
CA VAL A 119 -30.25 9.77 -13.34
C VAL A 119 -29.95 10.66 -12.14
N ASP A 120 -30.50 10.33 -10.98
CA ASP A 120 -30.16 10.92 -9.69
C ASP A 120 -29.09 10.04 -9.04
N TRP A 121 -27.88 10.59 -8.86
CA TRP A 121 -26.74 9.85 -8.33
C TRP A 121 -26.77 9.74 -6.80
N GLY A 122 -27.74 10.36 -6.12
CA GLY A 122 -27.91 10.26 -4.67
C GLY A 122 -26.96 11.14 -3.85
N ASP A 123 -26.12 11.94 -4.50
CA ASP A 123 -25.23 12.94 -3.87
C ASP A 123 -25.68 14.39 -4.13
N GLY A 124 -26.88 14.56 -4.69
CA GLY A 124 -27.44 15.85 -5.09
C GLY A 124 -27.17 16.24 -6.54
N ASN A 125 -26.36 15.47 -7.28
CA ASN A 125 -26.16 15.66 -8.71
C ASN A 125 -27.12 14.79 -9.53
N THR A 126 -27.53 15.31 -10.68
CA THR A 126 -28.43 14.61 -11.61
C THR A 126 -28.00 14.80 -13.06
N ASP A 127 -28.09 13.75 -13.86
CA ASP A 127 -27.94 13.81 -15.31
C ASP A 127 -29.30 13.74 -16.02
N GLY A 128 -29.46 14.53 -17.07
CA GLY A 128 -30.63 14.50 -17.95
C GLY A 128 -30.25 13.99 -19.34
N LEU A 129 -31.01 13.01 -19.84
CA LEU A 129 -30.80 12.40 -21.15
C LEU A 129 -32.13 12.30 -21.91
N ASP A 130 -32.06 12.46 -23.22
CA ASP A 130 -33.18 12.21 -24.12
C ASP A 130 -33.07 10.82 -24.72
N ALA A 131 -34.21 10.12 -24.81
CA ALA A 131 -34.28 8.79 -25.39
C ALA A 131 -35.51 8.63 -26.28
N TYR A 132 -35.51 7.58 -27.09
CA TYR A 132 -36.64 7.21 -27.93
C TYR A 132 -36.83 5.70 -27.90
N GLY A 133 -38.06 5.26 -27.60
CA GLY A 133 -38.40 3.84 -27.58
C GLY A 133 -37.50 3.01 -26.66
N SER A 134 -37.33 1.74 -27.02
CA SER A 134 -36.41 0.85 -26.32
C SER A 134 -34.95 1.15 -26.72
N THR A 135 -34.09 1.41 -25.74
CA THR A 135 -32.70 1.83 -25.99
C THR A 135 -31.78 1.51 -24.81
N VAL A 136 -30.47 1.60 -25.04
CA VAL A 136 -29.44 1.48 -24.00
C VAL A 136 -28.70 2.81 -23.90
N LEU A 137 -28.70 3.39 -22.71
CA LEU A 137 -28.00 4.63 -22.39
C LEU A 137 -26.81 4.34 -21.48
N LYS A 138 -25.75 5.13 -21.61
CA LYS A 138 -24.56 5.06 -20.76
C LYS A 138 -24.35 6.40 -20.07
N SER A 139 -24.06 6.35 -18.78
CA SER A 139 -23.77 7.50 -17.93
C SER A 139 -22.60 7.16 -17.02
N SER A 140 -21.85 8.16 -16.60
CA SER A 140 -20.71 8.00 -15.69
C SER A 140 -20.74 9.12 -14.66
N HIS A 141 -20.40 8.81 -13.41
CA HIS A 141 -20.35 9.80 -12.33
C HIS A 141 -19.17 9.54 -11.39
N THR A 142 -18.54 10.61 -10.93
CA THR A 142 -17.46 10.57 -9.93
C THR A 142 -17.95 11.24 -8.65
N TYR A 143 -18.06 10.47 -7.57
CA TYR A 143 -18.47 10.99 -6.27
C TYR A 143 -17.34 11.83 -5.64
N ALA A 144 -17.72 12.92 -4.97
CA ALA A 144 -16.75 13.75 -4.25
C ALA A 144 -16.23 13.09 -2.96
N GLU A 145 -17.02 12.18 -2.39
CA GLU A 145 -16.74 11.51 -1.12
C GLU A 145 -17.02 10.00 -1.25
N LEU A 146 -16.39 9.19 -0.39
CA LEU A 146 -16.70 7.77 -0.32
C LEU A 146 -18.00 7.53 0.45
N GLY A 147 -18.81 6.58 -0.03
CA GLY A 147 -20.03 6.22 0.67
C GLY A 147 -20.92 5.24 -0.07
N GLU A 148 -22.09 5.03 0.55
CA GLU A 148 -23.24 4.38 -0.07
C GLU A 148 -24.18 5.45 -0.62
N TYR A 149 -24.62 5.26 -1.86
CA TYR A 149 -25.47 6.19 -2.60
C TYR A 149 -26.66 5.46 -3.19
N THR A 150 -27.85 6.05 -3.09
CA THR A 150 -29.03 5.53 -3.79
C THR A 150 -29.08 6.13 -5.19
N VAL A 151 -28.65 5.35 -6.19
CA VAL A 151 -28.75 5.77 -7.59
C VAL A 151 -30.13 5.43 -8.10
N LYS A 152 -30.83 6.44 -8.62
CA LYS A 152 -32.23 6.37 -9.03
C LYS A 152 -32.38 6.87 -10.45
N VAL A 153 -32.91 6.01 -11.31
CA VAL A 153 -33.22 6.35 -12.70
C VAL A 153 -34.71 6.52 -12.83
N THR A 154 -35.12 7.70 -13.28
CA THR A 154 -36.51 8.03 -13.61
C THR A 154 -36.62 8.21 -15.11
N VAL A 155 -37.55 7.51 -15.75
CA VAL A 155 -37.89 7.71 -17.16
C VAL A 155 -39.33 8.19 -17.24
N THR A 156 -39.49 9.39 -17.78
CA THR A 156 -40.78 10.01 -18.06
C THR A 156 -41.11 9.85 -19.53
N ASP A 157 -42.33 9.43 -19.82
CA ASP A 157 -42.96 9.37 -21.13
C ASP A 157 -44.11 10.39 -21.17
N PRO A 158 -43.85 11.64 -21.59
CA PRO A 158 -44.87 12.68 -21.61
C PRO A 158 -46.02 12.37 -22.57
N ALA A 159 -45.73 11.68 -23.69
CA ALA A 159 -46.74 11.35 -24.69
C ALA A 159 -47.79 10.38 -24.14
N ASN A 160 -47.34 9.42 -23.34
CA ASN A 160 -48.17 8.37 -22.76
C ASN A 160 -48.57 8.62 -21.30
N GLN A 161 -48.22 9.78 -20.75
CA GLN A 161 -48.50 10.20 -19.36
C GLN A 161 -48.03 9.18 -18.32
N ALA A 162 -46.90 8.52 -18.60
CA ALA A 162 -46.34 7.46 -17.79
C ALA A 162 -44.96 7.85 -17.26
N GLU A 163 -44.62 7.34 -16.09
CA GLU A 163 -43.30 7.45 -15.48
C GLU A 163 -42.90 6.08 -14.95
N VAL A 164 -41.63 5.73 -15.05
CA VAL A 164 -41.06 4.57 -14.39
C VAL A 164 -39.82 4.96 -13.60
N VAL A 165 -39.67 4.37 -12.43
CA VAL A 165 -38.50 4.54 -11.57
C VAL A 165 -37.88 3.19 -11.25
N ASN A 166 -36.56 3.09 -11.32
CA ASN A 166 -35.80 1.97 -10.79
C ASN A 166 -34.56 2.51 -10.06
N GLU A 167 -34.13 1.84 -9.01
CA GLU A 167 -33.03 2.29 -8.15
C GLU A 167 -32.21 1.13 -7.60
N PHE A 168 -30.96 1.42 -7.24
CA PHE A 168 -30.07 0.50 -6.55
C PHE A 168 -29.16 1.24 -5.58
N GLN A 169 -28.66 0.53 -4.57
CA GLN A 169 -27.62 1.05 -3.68
C GLN A 169 -26.27 0.83 -4.35
N ALA A 170 -25.61 1.93 -4.70
CA ALA A 170 -24.22 1.96 -5.13
C ALA A 170 -23.32 2.17 -3.91
N MET A 171 -22.11 1.61 -3.96
CA MET A 171 -21.08 1.85 -2.96
C MET A 171 -19.77 2.10 -3.70
N THR A 172 -19.08 3.19 -3.36
CA THR A 172 -17.78 3.50 -3.95
C THR A 172 -16.76 2.38 -3.66
N ALA A 173 -15.81 2.20 -4.58
CA ALA A 173 -14.86 1.09 -4.51
C ALA A 173 -13.66 1.39 -3.59
N GLY A 174 -13.30 2.67 -3.47
CA GLY A 174 -12.19 3.16 -2.67
C GLY A 174 -12.37 2.93 -1.17
N SER A 175 -11.28 3.16 -0.43
CA SER A 175 -11.31 3.16 1.02
C SER A 175 -10.37 4.21 1.59
N ASP A 176 -10.84 4.94 2.58
CA ASP A 176 -10.06 5.96 3.29
C ASP A 176 -9.41 5.38 4.54
N PHE A 177 -8.30 5.98 4.93
CA PHE A 177 -7.52 5.56 6.08
C PHE A 177 -8.07 6.16 7.38
N VAL A 178 -8.22 5.32 8.39
CA VAL A 178 -8.47 5.72 9.77
C VAL A 178 -7.22 5.39 10.59
N PRO A 179 -6.49 6.42 11.08
CA PRO A 179 -5.36 6.20 11.96
C PRO A 179 -5.79 5.51 13.24
N TYR A 180 -4.96 4.60 13.73
CA TYR A 180 -5.24 3.85 14.95
C TYR A 180 -3.98 3.80 15.82
N ALA A 181 -4.14 3.99 17.13
CA ALA A 181 -3.00 3.95 18.03
C ALA A 181 -2.36 2.55 18.01
N PRO A 182 -1.00 2.43 17.95
CA PRO A 182 -0.33 1.14 17.91
C PRO A 182 -0.84 0.17 18.99
N THR A 183 -1.51 -0.91 18.57
CA THR A 183 -2.15 -1.87 19.48
C THR A 183 -1.90 -3.29 19.02
N ARG A 184 -1.56 -4.17 19.94
CA ARG A 184 -1.37 -5.59 19.66
C ARG A 184 -2.70 -6.30 19.45
N LEU A 185 -2.90 -6.88 18.26
CA LEU A 185 -4.07 -7.71 17.97
C LEU A 185 -3.76 -9.21 18.04
N LEU A 186 -2.50 -9.60 17.84
CA LEU A 186 -2.07 -10.99 17.89
C LEU A 186 -0.66 -11.12 18.50
N ASP A 187 -0.48 -12.13 19.37
CA ASP A 187 0.82 -12.61 19.84
C ASP A 187 0.73 -14.09 20.20
N THR A 188 1.35 -14.93 19.38
CA THR A 188 1.27 -16.39 19.56
C THR A 188 2.02 -16.89 20.79
N ARG A 189 2.90 -16.07 21.38
CA ARG A 189 3.71 -16.47 22.55
C ARG A 189 2.90 -16.47 23.83
N ASP A 190 1.90 -15.59 23.93
CA ASP A 190 1.06 -15.44 25.12
C ASP A 190 -0.42 -15.81 24.90
N GLY A 191 -0.85 -15.93 23.63
CA GLY A 191 -2.24 -16.26 23.28
C GLY A 191 -3.14 -15.04 23.07
N THR A 192 -2.56 -13.85 22.91
CA THR A 192 -3.32 -12.66 22.51
C THR A 192 -3.88 -12.87 21.10
N GLY A 193 -5.20 -12.78 20.95
CA GLY A 193 -5.90 -12.80 19.65
C GLY A 193 -5.89 -14.12 18.86
N ALA A 194 -5.09 -15.11 19.29
CA ALA A 194 -4.99 -16.43 18.68
C ALA A 194 -4.63 -17.49 19.73
N ALA A 195 -4.67 -18.77 19.35
CA ALA A 195 -4.22 -19.84 20.24
C ALA A 195 -2.72 -19.65 20.59
N LYS A 196 -2.39 -19.84 21.87
CA LYS A 196 -1.00 -19.81 22.33
C LYS A 196 -0.22 -20.99 21.75
N GLY A 197 0.88 -20.70 21.07
CA GLY A 197 1.77 -21.69 20.46
C GLY A 197 2.31 -21.24 19.11
N LYS A 198 3.50 -21.72 18.75
CA LYS A 198 4.12 -21.41 17.47
C LYS A 198 3.26 -21.86 16.29
N VAL A 199 3.24 -21.05 15.23
CA VAL A 199 2.64 -21.41 13.94
C VAL A 199 3.48 -22.50 13.29
N ALA A 200 2.87 -23.65 13.01
CA ALA A 200 3.54 -24.82 12.45
C ALA A 200 4.20 -24.53 11.08
N PRO A 201 5.20 -25.33 10.66
CA PRO A 201 5.73 -25.28 9.31
C PRO A 201 4.62 -25.40 8.27
N TYR A 202 4.63 -24.55 7.25
CA TYR A 202 3.61 -24.52 6.19
C TYR A 202 2.15 -24.33 6.67
N GLY A 203 1.95 -24.03 7.96
CA GLY A 203 0.65 -23.77 8.57
C GLY A 203 0.30 -22.28 8.59
N SER A 204 -0.86 -21.96 9.17
CA SER A 204 -1.35 -20.59 9.29
C SER A 204 -1.87 -20.30 10.69
N THR A 205 -1.92 -19.01 11.04
CA THR A 205 -2.76 -18.45 12.11
C THR A 205 -3.57 -17.29 11.53
N ARG A 206 -4.46 -16.69 12.32
CA ARG A 206 -5.32 -15.59 11.87
C ARG A 206 -5.44 -14.48 12.90
N VAL A 207 -5.51 -13.24 12.41
CA VAL A 207 -5.71 -12.02 13.21
C VAL A 207 -7.15 -11.55 13.03
N LYS A 208 -7.90 -11.40 14.12
CA LYS A 208 -9.22 -10.75 14.07
C LYS A 208 -9.06 -9.24 14.02
N VAL A 209 -9.51 -8.63 12.93
CA VAL A 209 -9.43 -7.19 12.70
C VAL A 209 -10.81 -6.56 12.86
N GLY A 210 -11.73 -6.85 11.94
CA GLY A 210 -13.06 -6.24 11.94
C GLY A 210 -13.88 -6.70 13.14
N GLY A 211 -14.32 -5.73 13.96
CA GLY A 211 -15.05 -5.96 15.20
C GLY A 211 -14.17 -6.25 16.42
N ASN A 212 -12.85 -6.00 16.36
CA ASN A 212 -11.92 -6.20 17.47
C ASN A 212 -11.16 -4.90 17.79
N GLY A 213 -10.87 -4.64 19.06
CA GLY A 213 -10.12 -3.46 19.49
C GLY A 213 -10.71 -2.15 18.97
N ALA A 214 -12.03 -1.94 19.11
CA ALA A 214 -12.76 -0.77 18.59
C ALA A 214 -12.66 -0.53 17.06
N ILE A 215 -12.08 -1.45 16.28
CA ILE A 215 -12.11 -1.43 14.83
C ILE A 215 -13.52 -1.90 14.38
N PRO A 216 -14.25 -1.12 13.57
CA PRO A 216 -15.58 -1.52 13.09
C PRO A 216 -15.55 -2.83 12.30
N ALA A 217 -16.70 -3.52 12.23
CA ALA A 217 -16.89 -4.58 11.25
C ALA A 217 -16.91 -3.99 9.82
N GLY A 218 -16.60 -4.80 8.80
CA GLY A 218 -16.69 -4.38 7.40
C GLY A 218 -15.57 -3.48 6.88
N VAL A 219 -14.51 -3.25 7.66
CA VAL A 219 -13.26 -2.62 7.18
C VAL A 219 -12.68 -3.39 6.00
N THR A 220 -12.00 -2.69 5.11
CA THR A 220 -11.57 -3.23 3.81
C THR A 220 -10.14 -3.73 3.80
N ALA A 221 -9.26 -3.04 4.53
CA ALA A 221 -7.87 -3.40 4.71
C ALA A 221 -7.37 -2.93 6.08
N VAL A 222 -6.22 -3.46 6.50
CA VAL A 222 -5.57 -3.11 7.76
C VAL A 222 -4.10 -2.83 7.54
N VAL A 223 -3.55 -1.90 8.32
CA VAL A 223 -2.12 -1.66 8.42
C VAL A 223 -1.60 -2.36 9.65
N LEU A 224 -0.74 -3.37 9.44
CA LEU A 224 -0.12 -4.14 10.52
C LEU A 224 1.39 -3.99 10.47
N ASN A 225 1.99 -3.81 11.63
CA ASN A 225 3.39 -4.14 11.85
C ASN A 225 3.47 -5.62 12.24
N LEU A 226 3.89 -6.47 11.31
CA LEU A 226 3.94 -7.92 11.47
C LEU A 226 5.35 -8.35 11.83
N THR A 227 5.52 -8.95 13.02
CA THR A 227 6.81 -9.42 13.53
C THR A 227 6.86 -10.94 13.58
N VAL A 228 7.95 -11.51 13.07
CA VAL A 228 8.30 -12.92 13.25
C VAL A 228 9.41 -13.02 14.29
N THR A 229 9.30 -13.98 15.22
CA THR A 229 10.29 -14.22 16.26
C THR A 229 10.46 -15.71 16.54
N ASN A 230 11.50 -16.05 17.32
CA ASN A 230 11.83 -17.43 17.72
C ASN A 230 12.06 -18.36 16.51
N THR A 231 12.71 -17.83 15.48
CA THR A 231 13.01 -18.52 14.21
C THR A 231 14.23 -19.43 14.35
N THR A 232 14.17 -20.64 13.78
CA THR A 232 15.28 -21.62 13.80
C THR A 232 15.81 -21.98 12.41
N SER A 233 15.09 -21.59 11.36
CA SER A 233 15.50 -21.67 9.96
C SER A 233 15.01 -20.45 9.20
N ALA A 234 15.49 -20.29 7.96
CA ALA A 234 15.00 -19.25 7.08
C ALA A 234 13.58 -19.56 6.58
N GLY A 235 12.82 -18.51 6.32
CA GLY A 235 11.45 -18.61 5.83
C GLY A 235 10.83 -17.26 5.55
N HIS A 236 9.54 -17.27 5.24
CA HIS A 236 8.76 -16.05 5.10
C HIS A 236 7.32 -16.22 5.57
N ILE A 237 6.65 -15.10 5.83
CA ILE A 237 5.22 -15.01 6.09
C ILE A 237 4.51 -14.39 4.90
N THR A 238 3.37 -14.97 4.54
CA THR A 238 2.40 -14.39 3.60
C THR A 238 1.15 -13.98 4.39
N ALA A 239 0.76 -12.72 4.30
CA ALA A 239 -0.46 -12.17 4.90
C ALA A 239 -1.50 -11.88 3.81
N PHE A 240 -2.74 -12.33 4.00
CA PHE A 240 -3.81 -12.19 3.01
C PHE A 240 -5.19 -12.22 3.66
N ALA A 241 -6.22 -11.76 2.94
CA ALA A 241 -7.60 -11.84 3.41
C ALA A 241 -8.00 -13.32 3.62
N GLU A 242 -8.54 -13.65 4.81
CA GLU A 242 -9.09 -14.99 5.03
C GLU A 242 -10.22 -15.28 4.02
N GLU A 243 -10.40 -16.55 3.66
CA GLU A 243 -11.35 -17.01 2.62
C GLU A 243 -10.99 -16.59 1.18
N THR A 244 -9.74 -16.22 0.93
CA THR A 244 -9.20 -15.97 -0.42
C THR A 244 -8.05 -16.90 -0.76
N GLU A 245 -7.71 -17.00 -2.05
CA GLU A 245 -6.54 -17.76 -2.48
C GLU A 245 -5.25 -17.10 -1.96
N ARG A 246 -4.41 -17.89 -1.27
CA ARG A 246 -3.12 -17.41 -0.76
C ARG A 246 -2.23 -16.91 -1.91
N PRO A 247 -1.76 -15.65 -1.86
CA PRO A 247 -0.79 -15.13 -2.82
C PRO A 247 0.55 -15.87 -2.80
N THR A 248 1.30 -15.77 -3.89
CA THR A 248 2.69 -16.29 -3.99
C THR A 248 3.74 -15.30 -3.46
N THR A 249 3.30 -14.12 -3.01
CA THR A 249 4.15 -13.04 -2.49
C THR A 249 4.56 -13.28 -1.04
N SER A 250 5.71 -12.74 -0.64
CA SER A 250 6.23 -12.77 0.73
C SER A 250 6.16 -11.38 1.38
N ASN A 251 5.63 -11.29 2.59
CA ASN A 251 5.53 -10.03 3.33
C ASN A 251 6.67 -9.85 4.34
N VAL A 252 7.04 -10.88 5.10
CA VAL A 252 8.16 -10.81 6.05
C VAL A 252 9.11 -11.95 5.78
N ASN A 253 10.37 -11.66 5.48
CA ASN A 253 11.40 -12.68 5.29
C ASN A 253 12.32 -12.68 6.51
N PHE A 254 12.72 -13.87 6.94
CA PHE A 254 13.55 -14.04 8.13
C PHE A 254 14.56 -15.17 7.95
N GLU A 255 15.63 -15.10 8.72
CA GLU A 255 16.61 -16.17 8.91
C GLU A 255 16.54 -16.75 10.33
N ALA A 256 17.30 -17.82 10.58
CA ALA A 256 17.43 -18.40 11.91
C ALA A 256 17.96 -17.39 12.94
N GLY A 257 17.36 -17.37 14.13
CA GLY A 257 17.77 -16.52 15.25
C GLY A 257 17.36 -15.05 15.13
N GLN A 258 16.59 -14.68 14.10
CA GLN A 258 16.15 -13.30 13.91
C GLN A 258 14.80 -13.00 14.59
N THR A 259 14.60 -11.72 14.91
CA THR A 259 13.29 -11.14 15.22
C THR A 259 13.10 -9.96 14.29
N VAL A 260 12.21 -10.07 13.32
CA VAL A 260 12.10 -9.10 12.21
C VAL A 260 10.66 -8.63 12.06
N PRO A 261 10.40 -7.31 12.15
CA PRO A 261 9.14 -6.71 11.75
C PRO A 261 9.16 -6.27 10.27
N ASN A 262 8.00 -6.26 9.61
CA ASN A 262 7.75 -5.48 8.39
C ASN A 262 6.34 -4.87 8.46
N LEU A 263 6.16 -3.68 7.88
CA LEU A 263 4.83 -3.10 7.72
C LEU A 263 4.10 -3.76 6.56
N VAL A 264 2.81 -4.02 6.72
CA VAL A 264 1.95 -4.58 5.67
C VAL A 264 0.63 -3.84 5.60
N ILE A 265 0.12 -3.61 4.38
CA ILE A 265 -1.26 -3.24 4.12
C ILE A 265 -1.94 -4.47 3.53
N VAL A 266 -2.93 -5.01 4.23
CA VAL A 266 -3.53 -6.31 3.87
C VAL A 266 -5.05 -6.17 3.81
N PRO A 267 -5.70 -6.65 2.72
CA PRO A 267 -7.16 -6.74 2.69
C PRO A 267 -7.70 -7.60 3.83
N VAL A 268 -8.85 -7.21 4.38
CA VAL A 268 -9.54 -7.95 5.45
C VAL A 268 -10.63 -8.82 4.81
N GLY A 269 -10.67 -10.11 5.18
CA GLY A 269 -11.70 -11.03 4.71
C GLY A 269 -13.11 -10.58 5.12
N LYS A 270 -14.15 -11.04 4.42
CA LYS A 270 -15.56 -10.66 4.71
C LYS A 270 -15.97 -11.01 6.14
N ASN A 271 -15.35 -12.03 6.72
CA ASN A 271 -15.53 -12.47 8.10
C ASN A 271 -14.71 -11.64 9.12
N GLY A 272 -13.97 -10.62 8.68
CA GLY A 272 -13.20 -9.69 9.50
C GLY A 272 -11.80 -10.17 9.90
N TYR A 273 -11.25 -11.21 9.26
CA TYR A 273 -9.93 -11.77 9.57
C TYR A 273 -8.89 -11.56 8.47
N VAL A 274 -7.64 -11.56 8.90
CA VAL A 274 -6.45 -11.70 8.04
C VAL A 274 -5.78 -13.03 8.39
N GLU A 275 -5.44 -13.83 7.37
CA GLU A 275 -4.67 -15.06 7.51
C GLU A 275 -3.17 -14.77 7.39
N LEU A 276 -2.37 -15.38 8.26
CA LEU A 276 -0.91 -15.30 8.31
C LEU A 276 -0.32 -16.70 8.12
N ALA A 277 0.20 -16.99 6.94
CA ALA A 277 0.77 -18.28 6.58
C ALA A 277 2.29 -18.31 6.79
N ASN A 278 2.78 -19.26 7.59
CA ASN A 278 4.20 -19.57 7.72
C ASN A 278 4.65 -20.42 6.54
N ARG A 279 5.62 -19.94 5.78
CA ARG A 279 6.20 -20.66 4.62
C ARG A 279 7.62 -21.17 4.88
N GLY A 280 8.07 -21.14 6.13
CA GLY A 280 9.29 -21.78 6.59
C GLY A 280 9.11 -23.27 6.88
N SER A 281 10.23 -23.99 6.93
CA SER A 281 10.28 -25.41 7.29
C SER A 281 10.21 -25.67 8.79
N ASP A 282 10.36 -24.64 9.63
CA ASP A 282 10.20 -24.71 11.08
C ASP A 282 9.06 -23.82 11.59
N SER A 283 8.61 -24.13 12.81
CA SER A 283 7.58 -23.34 13.49
C SER A 283 8.12 -21.99 13.97
N VAL A 284 7.30 -20.94 13.90
CA VAL A 284 7.66 -19.57 14.32
C VAL A 284 6.61 -18.95 15.23
N ASP A 285 6.99 -17.93 15.98
CA ASP A 285 6.03 -17.08 16.68
C ASP A 285 5.74 -15.82 15.86
N LEU A 286 4.49 -15.39 15.88
CA LEU A 286 4.00 -14.20 15.17
C LEU A 286 3.41 -13.20 16.16
N ILE A 287 3.65 -11.92 15.88
CA ILE A 287 3.08 -10.78 16.59
C ILE A 287 2.54 -9.82 15.54
N ALA A 288 1.31 -9.33 15.71
CA ALA A 288 0.73 -8.32 14.81
C ALA A 288 0.21 -7.14 15.63
N ASP A 289 0.79 -5.97 15.39
CA ASP A 289 0.37 -4.70 15.97
C ASP A 289 -0.29 -3.83 14.89
N VAL A 290 -1.50 -3.32 15.12
CA VAL A 290 -2.24 -2.46 14.19
C VAL A 290 -1.87 -1.00 14.38
N THR A 291 -1.71 -0.25 13.29
CA THR A 291 -1.48 1.23 13.31
C THR A 291 -2.51 2.03 12.51
N GLY A 292 -3.46 1.34 11.89
CA GLY A 292 -4.59 1.93 11.19
C GLY A 292 -5.36 0.91 10.36
N TYR A 293 -6.49 1.33 9.81
CA TYR A 293 -7.34 0.50 8.97
C TYR A 293 -8.00 1.34 7.87
N PHE A 294 -8.50 0.68 6.84
CA PHE A 294 -9.19 1.29 5.72
C PHE A 294 -10.69 0.98 5.77
N THR A 295 -11.52 1.98 5.48
CA THR A 295 -12.99 1.89 5.52
C THR A 295 -13.60 2.56 4.30
N ARG A 296 -14.84 2.19 3.97
CA ARG A 296 -15.61 2.79 2.86
C ARG A 296 -16.41 4.02 3.27
N THR A 297 -16.33 4.40 4.53
CA THR A 297 -16.85 5.67 5.03
C THR A 297 -15.78 6.73 4.89
N GLN A 298 -16.18 7.97 4.61
CA GLN A 298 -15.25 9.11 4.55
C GLN A 298 -14.34 9.15 5.80
N ALA A 299 -13.02 9.23 5.56
CA ALA A 299 -12.03 9.37 6.62
C ALA A 299 -10.86 10.25 6.16
N SER A 300 -9.62 9.77 6.20
CA SER A 300 -8.46 10.49 5.66
C SER A 300 -7.99 9.85 4.36
N GLY A 301 -8.07 10.59 3.26
CA GLY A 301 -7.41 10.20 2.01
C GLY A 301 -5.89 10.32 2.12
N TYR A 302 -5.18 9.93 1.06
CA TYR A 302 -3.72 9.96 0.98
C TYR A 302 -3.23 11.06 0.04
N THR A 303 -2.09 11.65 0.38
CA THR A 303 -1.32 12.52 -0.51
C THR A 303 0.12 11.99 -0.59
N PRO A 304 0.51 11.42 -1.74
CA PRO A 304 1.87 10.95 -1.95
C PRO A 304 2.83 12.12 -2.14
N MET A 305 4.10 11.89 -1.80
CA MET A 305 5.18 12.87 -1.96
C MET A 305 6.39 12.22 -2.65
N THR A 306 7.22 13.04 -3.28
CA THR A 306 8.62 12.64 -3.50
C THR A 306 9.27 12.48 -2.12
N PRO A 307 10.00 11.38 -1.84
CA PRO A 307 10.59 11.16 -0.52
C PRO A 307 11.41 12.37 -0.06
N ALA A 308 11.10 12.89 1.11
CA ALA A 308 11.76 14.07 1.67
C ALA A 308 12.32 13.76 3.05
N ARG A 309 13.58 14.11 3.30
CA ARG A 309 14.23 13.89 4.60
C ARG A 309 13.78 14.92 5.63
N PHE A 310 13.28 14.44 6.75
CA PHE A 310 12.82 15.24 7.89
C PHE A 310 13.74 15.13 9.09
N VAL A 311 14.37 13.96 9.26
CA VAL A 311 15.32 13.70 10.34
C VAL A 311 16.57 13.04 9.79
N ASP A 312 17.71 13.52 10.25
CA ASP A 312 18.98 12.80 10.19
C ASP A 312 19.80 13.17 11.43
N THR A 313 19.98 12.22 12.35
CA THR A 313 20.72 12.51 13.58
C THR A 313 22.19 12.79 13.34
N ARG A 314 22.74 12.39 12.18
CA ARG A 314 24.17 12.53 11.88
C ARG A 314 24.54 13.98 11.55
N ASP A 315 23.62 14.73 10.95
CA ASP A 315 23.80 16.13 10.58
C ASP A 315 23.08 17.11 11.52
N GLY A 316 22.10 16.65 12.30
CA GLY A 316 21.28 17.49 13.19
C GLY A 316 20.02 18.03 12.51
N LEU A 317 19.57 17.41 11.42
CA LEU A 317 18.32 17.74 10.77
C LEU A 317 17.14 17.23 11.59
N GLY A 318 16.19 18.12 11.90
CA GLY A 318 14.93 17.78 12.57
C GLY A 318 15.04 17.34 14.03
N THR A 319 16.26 17.23 14.56
CA THR A 319 16.57 16.86 15.95
C THR A 319 17.99 17.29 16.32
N VAL A 320 18.42 17.05 17.56
CA VAL A 320 19.78 17.35 18.00
C VAL A 320 20.78 16.45 17.28
N LYS A 321 21.89 17.03 16.81
CA LYS A 321 22.99 16.29 16.17
C LYS A 321 23.62 15.29 17.16
N GLY A 322 23.77 14.05 16.72
CA GLY A 322 24.35 12.93 17.44
C GLY A 322 23.37 11.77 17.61
N GLN A 323 23.91 10.59 17.90
CA GLN A 323 23.13 9.37 18.07
C GLN A 323 22.01 9.54 19.11
N LEU A 324 20.85 8.99 18.80
CA LEU A 324 19.77 8.80 19.78
C LEU A 324 20.25 7.81 20.84
N GLY A 325 20.50 8.33 22.05
CA GLY A 325 20.96 7.52 23.18
C GLY A 325 20.02 6.34 23.49
N GLY A 326 20.57 5.29 24.09
CA GLY A 326 19.77 4.13 24.48
C GLY A 326 18.69 4.50 25.48
N ARG A 327 17.51 3.90 25.33
CA ARG A 327 16.31 4.17 26.13
C ARG A 327 15.88 5.64 26.12
N LYS A 328 16.24 6.40 25.08
CA LYS A 328 15.81 7.78 24.87
C LYS A 328 14.83 7.90 23.73
N THR A 329 14.10 9.01 23.74
CA THR A 329 13.13 9.41 22.73
C THR A 329 13.47 10.81 22.24
N PHE A 330 13.29 11.08 20.96
CA PHE A 330 13.14 12.43 20.45
C PHE A 330 11.76 12.59 19.79
N SER A 331 11.30 13.83 19.67
CA SER A 331 10.10 14.17 18.90
C SER A 331 10.46 15.17 17.80
N THR A 332 9.80 15.06 16.65
CA THR A 332 10.03 15.93 15.49
C THR A 332 8.71 16.41 14.88
N GLN A 333 8.73 17.60 14.30
CA GLN A 333 7.58 18.19 13.60
C GLN A 333 7.42 17.56 12.22
N ILE A 334 6.20 17.11 11.91
CA ILE A 334 5.83 16.64 10.57
C ILE A 334 4.85 17.62 9.93
N GLY A 335 3.70 17.87 10.59
CA GLY A 335 2.67 18.78 10.10
C GLY A 335 3.19 20.21 9.95
N GLY A 336 2.89 20.85 8.82
CA GLY A 336 3.32 22.21 8.47
C GLY A 336 4.79 22.35 8.09
N LEU A 337 5.49 21.26 7.77
CA LEU A 337 6.90 21.27 7.41
C LEU A 337 7.14 20.60 6.04
N ARG A 338 8.04 21.17 5.23
CA ARG A 338 8.57 20.58 3.98
C ARG A 338 7.49 20.01 3.04
N GLY A 339 6.40 20.76 2.84
CA GLY A 339 5.31 20.38 1.93
C GLY A 339 4.18 19.57 2.55
N VAL A 340 4.29 19.20 3.82
CA VAL A 340 3.19 18.60 4.59
C VAL A 340 2.34 19.70 5.22
N PRO A 341 1.01 19.75 5.02
CA PRO A 341 0.14 20.76 5.63
C PRO A 341 0.01 20.53 7.15
N GLN A 342 -0.55 21.53 7.84
CA GLN A 342 -1.01 21.33 9.22
C GLN A 342 -2.27 20.45 9.23
N GLY A 343 -2.58 19.83 10.37
CA GLY A 343 -3.85 19.08 10.53
C GLY A 343 -3.90 17.72 9.84
N ILE A 344 -2.76 17.19 9.37
CA ILE A 344 -2.69 15.79 8.93
C ILE A 344 -3.04 14.84 10.07
N THR A 345 -3.52 13.64 9.74
CA THR A 345 -3.98 12.66 10.72
C THR A 345 -2.98 11.51 10.89
N ALA A 346 -2.22 11.19 9.85
CA ALA A 346 -1.11 10.25 9.88
C ALA A 346 -0.06 10.56 8.81
N VAL A 347 1.12 9.97 8.95
CA VAL A 347 2.24 10.10 8.00
C VAL A 347 2.77 8.73 7.59
N ALA A 348 3.12 8.59 6.31
CA ALA A 348 3.83 7.45 5.75
C ALA A 348 5.33 7.77 5.62
N LEU A 349 6.16 6.90 6.17
CA LEU A 349 7.60 7.12 6.38
C LEU A 349 8.42 5.93 5.90
N ASN A 350 9.67 6.22 5.53
CA ASN A 350 10.77 5.27 5.63
C ASN A 350 11.63 5.66 6.84
N VAL A 351 11.82 4.73 7.77
CA VAL A 351 12.62 4.95 8.98
C VAL A 351 13.84 4.05 8.93
N THR A 352 15.03 4.66 9.01
CA THR A 352 16.31 3.97 8.89
C THR A 352 17.12 4.09 10.17
N VAL A 353 17.66 2.98 10.65
CA VAL A 353 18.74 2.95 11.64
C VAL A 353 20.08 2.81 10.93
N THR A 354 21.09 3.54 11.41
CA THR A 354 22.49 3.33 11.01
C THR A 354 23.43 3.52 12.20
N ASN A 355 24.63 2.96 12.12
CA ASN A 355 25.63 2.94 13.21
C ASN A 355 25.10 2.46 14.59
N PRO A 356 24.22 1.45 14.70
CA PRO A 356 23.79 0.94 16.00
C PRO A 356 24.97 0.28 16.72
N LYS A 357 25.11 0.57 18.02
CA LYS A 357 26.17 0.02 18.88
C LYS A 357 25.79 -1.29 19.57
N GLU A 358 24.50 -1.60 19.60
CA GLU A 358 23.93 -2.76 20.29
C GLU A 358 22.69 -3.23 19.52
N SER A 359 22.28 -4.48 19.71
CA SER A 359 20.98 -4.94 19.22
C SER A 359 19.85 -4.20 19.91
N GLY A 360 18.79 -3.91 19.15
CA GLY A 360 17.62 -3.24 19.68
C GLY A 360 16.54 -3.03 18.64
N HIS A 361 15.65 -2.09 18.92
CA HIS A 361 14.57 -1.71 18.03
C HIS A 361 14.28 -0.21 18.10
N LEU A 362 13.62 0.31 17.06
CA LEU A 362 12.93 1.59 17.16
C LEU A 362 11.43 1.40 17.28
N SER A 363 10.80 2.27 18.05
CA SER A 363 9.35 2.46 18.09
C SER A 363 9.03 3.88 17.68
N VAL A 364 8.12 4.03 16.72
CA VAL A 364 7.64 5.29 16.18
C VAL A 364 6.18 5.45 16.53
N PHE A 365 5.81 6.58 17.12
CA PHE A 365 4.49 6.78 17.70
C PHE A 365 4.07 8.25 17.67
N PRO A 366 2.77 8.57 17.88
CA PRO A 366 2.29 9.94 17.88
C PRO A 366 3.00 10.82 18.92
N GLY A 367 3.28 12.08 18.57
CA GLY A 367 3.80 13.09 19.50
C GLY A 367 2.93 13.21 20.76
N GLY A 368 3.57 13.29 21.94
CA GLY A 368 2.89 13.37 23.23
C GLY A 368 2.23 12.06 23.72
N GLY A 369 2.29 10.97 22.93
CA GLY A 369 1.81 9.65 23.33
C GLY A 369 2.77 8.90 24.25
N ALA A 370 2.29 7.82 24.88
CA ALA A 370 3.13 6.87 25.59
C ALA A 370 3.88 5.96 24.59
N THR A 371 5.12 5.60 24.92
CA THR A 371 5.91 4.67 24.10
C THR A 371 5.18 3.31 24.00
N PRO A 372 4.86 2.82 22.79
CA PRO A 372 4.20 1.54 22.62
C PRO A 372 5.18 0.38 22.85
N THR A 373 4.66 -0.82 23.07
CA THR A 373 5.45 -2.07 23.12
C THR A 373 5.79 -2.62 21.72
N ALA A 374 5.16 -2.07 20.67
CA ALA A 374 5.40 -2.44 19.28
C ALA A 374 6.73 -1.87 18.77
N SER A 375 7.49 -2.68 18.05
CA SER A 375 8.75 -2.30 17.40
C SER A 375 8.55 -2.14 15.90
N ASN A 376 8.83 -0.96 15.34
CA ASN A 376 8.74 -0.74 13.90
C ASN A 376 9.94 -1.32 13.14
N LEU A 377 11.12 -1.38 13.74
CA LEU A 377 12.30 -1.97 13.10
C LEU A 377 13.25 -2.53 14.14
N ASN A 378 13.87 -3.66 13.83
CA ASN A 378 14.83 -4.33 14.70
C ASN A 378 16.20 -4.35 14.04
N PHE A 379 17.25 -4.14 14.83
CA PHE A 379 18.61 -4.01 14.33
C PHE A 379 19.60 -4.73 15.25
N THR A 380 20.75 -5.08 14.67
CA THR A 380 21.93 -5.61 15.36
C THR A 380 23.11 -4.65 15.20
N PRO A 381 24.19 -4.75 16.01
CA PRO A 381 25.32 -3.81 15.94
C PRO A 381 25.91 -3.70 14.54
N GLY A 382 26.22 -2.48 14.11
CA GLY A 382 26.80 -2.19 12.79
C GLY A 382 25.85 -2.35 11.60
N GLN A 383 24.58 -2.72 11.82
CA GLN A 383 23.59 -2.86 10.76
C GLN A 383 23.02 -1.49 10.35
N THR A 384 22.84 -1.29 9.04
CA THR A 384 21.93 -0.26 8.54
C THR A 384 20.70 -0.94 7.96
N ILE A 385 19.51 -0.56 8.43
CA ILE A 385 18.25 -1.17 8.05
C ILE A 385 17.13 -0.13 8.06
N ALA A 386 16.29 -0.17 7.03
CA ALA A 386 15.08 0.63 6.91
C ALA A 386 13.83 -0.24 6.99
N ASN A 387 12.74 0.35 7.48
CA ASN A 387 11.40 -0.21 7.36
C ASN A 387 10.39 0.90 7.02
N SER A 388 9.31 0.53 6.32
CA SER A 388 8.18 1.43 6.12
C SER A 388 7.39 1.58 7.42
N VAL A 389 6.87 2.79 7.69
CA VAL A 389 6.07 3.09 8.88
C VAL A 389 4.91 4.00 8.50
N ILE A 390 3.68 3.59 8.82
CA ILE A 390 2.52 4.50 8.88
C ILE A 390 2.20 4.71 10.35
N VAL A 391 2.20 5.98 10.77
CA VAL A 391 1.99 6.37 12.16
C VAL A 391 1.03 7.55 12.25
N PRO A 392 0.05 7.55 13.18
CA PRO A 392 -0.72 8.74 13.47
C PRO A 392 0.18 9.87 13.99
N VAL A 393 -0.19 11.12 13.74
CA VAL A 393 0.52 12.26 14.34
C VAL A 393 -0.15 12.71 15.64
N GLY A 394 0.63 13.32 16.53
CA GLY A 394 0.08 14.02 17.70
C GLY A 394 -0.77 15.22 17.28
N ALA A 395 -1.56 15.76 18.20
CA ALA A 395 -2.40 16.94 17.95
C ALA A 395 -1.60 18.18 17.51
N ASP A 396 -0.30 18.22 17.85
CA ASP A 396 0.66 19.25 17.44
C ASP A 396 1.34 18.94 16.09
N GLY A 397 0.93 17.87 15.38
CA GLY A 397 1.52 17.43 14.12
C GLY A 397 2.88 16.74 14.27
N ARG A 398 3.26 16.29 15.47
CA ARG A 398 4.55 15.63 15.72
C ARG A 398 4.46 14.11 15.74
N ILE A 399 5.60 13.48 15.51
CA ILE A 399 5.87 12.07 15.85
C ILE A 399 7.00 12.00 16.88
N SER A 400 7.11 10.86 17.56
CA SER A 400 8.21 10.53 18.45
C SER A 400 8.87 9.23 18.01
N VAL A 401 10.19 9.15 18.21
CA VAL A 401 11.00 7.97 17.92
C VAL A 401 11.77 7.58 19.17
N PHE A 402 11.57 6.34 19.63
CA PHE A 402 12.23 5.76 20.79
C PHE A 402 13.27 4.72 20.38
N ASN A 403 14.44 4.76 21.00
CA ASN A 403 15.48 3.73 20.88
C ASN A 403 15.36 2.72 22.04
N GLY A 404 14.96 1.49 21.72
CA GLY A 404 14.81 0.40 22.67
C GLY A 404 16.13 -0.24 23.13
N ALA A 405 17.26 0.02 22.46
CA ALA A 405 18.58 -0.48 22.86
C ALA A 405 19.11 0.24 24.12
N TRP A 406 20.16 -0.31 24.75
CA TRP A 406 20.88 0.38 25.83
C TRP A 406 21.98 1.31 25.30
N ALA A 407 22.54 1.02 24.13
CA ALA A 407 23.47 1.89 23.42
C ALA A 407 22.80 2.81 22.39
N GLY A 408 23.53 3.84 21.97
CA GLY A 408 23.06 4.83 20.98
C GLY A 408 23.05 4.29 19.54
N THR A 409 22.19 4.89 18.71
CA THR A 409 22.08 4.62 17.27
C THR A 409 21.77 5.90 16.49
N ASP A 410 22.13 5.98 15.22
CA ASP A 410 21.69 7.06 14.35
C ASP A 410 20.35 6.71 13.70
N VAL A 411 19.50 7.73 13.51
CA VAL A 411 18.15 7.60 12.96
C VAL A 411 17.94 8.58 11.83
N ILE A 412 17.38 8.09 10.74
CA ILE A 412 16.95 8.88 9.58
C ILE A 412 15.46 8.64 9.36
N VAL A 413 14.72 9.71 9.08
CA VAL A 413 13.29 9.65 8.76
C VAL A 413 13.05 10.40 7.47
N ASP A 414 12.61 9.68 6.45
CA ASP A 414 12.17 10.21 5.17
C ASP A 414 10.63 10.09 5.07
N VAL A 415 9.93 11.17 4.77
CA VAL A 415 8.48 11.21 4.55
C VAL A 415 8.17 10.90 3.10
N VAL A 416 7.28 9.94 2.83
CA VAL A 416 6.87 9.53 1.47
C VAL A 416 5.43 9.92 1.13
N GLY A 417 4.66 10.35 2.14
CA GLY A 417 3.30 10.87 1.97
C GLY A 417 2.60 11.05 3.32
N TYR A 418 1.39 11.57 3.29
CA TYR A 418 0.58 11.82 4.48
C TYR A 418 -0.90 11.52 4.24
N TYR A 419 -1.63 11.33 5.34
CA TYR A 419 -3.07 11.17 5.34
C TYR A 419 -3.73 12.39 5.98
N SER A 420 -4.77 12.91 5.37
CA SER A 420 -5.55 14.03 5.90
C SER A 420 -6.99 13.99 5.41
N LYS A 421 -7.87 14.76 6.03
CA LYS A 421 -9.27 14.91 5.58
C LYS A 421 -9.38 15.64 4.23
N ASP A 422 -8.39 16.46 3.89
CA ASP A 422 -8.37 17.22 2.65
C ASP A 422 -7.72 16.45 1.49
N SER A 423 -6.97 15.39 1.80
CA SER A 423 -6.37 14.48 0.83
C SER A 423 -7.47 13.69 0.11
N LYS A 424 -7.38 13.61 -1.22
CA LYS A 424 -8.45 13.07 -2.08
C LYS A 424 -8.21 11.66 -2.62
N ALA A 425 -6.97 11.17 -2.56
CA ALA A 425 -6.66 9.85 -3.09
C ALA A 425 -7.11 8.75 -2.11
N SER A 426 -8.02 7.88 -2.54
CA SER A 426 -8.52 6.77 -1.73
C SER A 426 -7.83 5.47 -2.14
N TYR A 427 -7.64 4.56 -1.19
CA TYR A 427 -6.95 3.30 -1.41
C TYR A 427 -7.84 2.29 -2.13
N MET A 428 -7.29 1.65 -3.17
CA MET A 428 -7.87 0.51 -3.87
C MET A 428 -7.00 -0.73 -3.65
N PRO A 429 -7.49 -1.76 -2.95
CA PRO A 429 -6.76 -3.02 -2.81
C PRO A 429 -6.77 -3.81 -4.12
N LEU A 430 -5.69 -4.53 -4.38
CA LEU A 430 -5.55 -5.46 -5.49
C LEU A 430 -5.31 -6.88 -4.97
N LYS A 431 -5.64 -7.89 -5.79
CA LYS A 431 -4.95 -9.18 -5.66
C LYS A 431 -3.46 -8.92 -5.96
N PRO A 432 -2.52 -9.38 -5.11
CA PRO A 432 -1.11 -9.14 -5.36
C PRO A 432 -0.70 -9.64 -6.75
N ASP A 433 -0.02 -8.79 -7.51
CA ASP A 433 0.45 -9.10 -8.87
C ASP A 433 1.94 -8.76 -9.00
N ARG A 434 2.69 -9.60 -9.72
CA ARG A 434 4.13 -9.38 -9.91
C ARG A 434 4.37 -8.58 -11.17
N ILE A 435 4.93 -7.39 -10.98
CA ILE A 435 5.17 -6.44 -12.08
C ILE A 435 6.63 -6.37 -12.50
N ILE A 436 7.55 -6.75 -11.61
CA ILE A 436 8.98 -6.86 -11.90
C ILE A 436 9.51 -8.14 -11.27
N ASP A 437 10.25 -8.94 -12.03
CA ASP A 437 11.09 -10.03 -11.54
C ASP A 437 12.35 -10.09 -12.40
N THR A 438 13.45 -9.49 -11.96
CA THR A 438 14.69 -9.47 -12.77
C THR A 438 15.36 -10.84 -12.89
N ARG A 439 14.88 -11.84 -12.12
CA ARG A 439 15.35 -13.23 -12.17
C ARG A 439 14.63 -14.03 -13.26
N ASP A 440 13.49 -13.55 -13.73
CA ASP A 440 12.71 -14.24 -14.74
C ASP A 440 13.53 -14.30 -16.05
N PRO A 441 13.78 -15.49 -16.63
CA PRO A 441 14.45 -15.58 -17.92
C PRO A 441 13.73 -14.81 -19.05
N ALA A 442 12.43 -14.55 -18.91
CA ALA A 442 11.65 -13.72 -19.83
C ALA A 442 11.92 -12.20 -19.66
N TRP A 443 12.56 -11.78 -18.56
CA TRP A 443 13.00 -10.41 -18.34
C TRP A 443 14.28 -10.12 -19.15
N PRO A 444 14.21 -9.37 -20.26
CA PRO A 444 15.32 -9.31 -21.22
C PRO A 444 16.46 -8.39 -20.78
N TYR A 445 16.32 -7.71 -19.64
CA TYR A 445 17.20 -6.63 -19.23
C TYR A 445 18.19 -7.03 -18.13
N GLY A 446 18.08 -8.26 -17.62
CA GLY A 446 18.95 -8.78 -16.56
C GLY A 446 18.71 -8.12 -15.19
N PRO A 447 19.65 -8.31 -14.24
CA PRO A 447 19.53 -7.80 -12.88
C PRO A 447 19.51 -6.28 -12.84
N LEU A 448 19.01 -5.73 -11.73
CA LEU A 448 19.08 -4.29 -11.45
C LEU A 448 20.53 -3.88 -11.22
N ARG A 449 21.10 -3.19 -12.21
CA ARG A 449 22.52 -2.85 -12.26
C ARG A 449 22.94 -1.91 -11.13
N ALA A 450 24.16 -2.09 -10.63
CA ALA A 450 24.78 -1.23 -9.65
C ALA A 450 24.66 0.25 -10.03
N ARG A 451 24.30 1.10 -9.07
CA ARG A 451 24.22 2.56 -9.22
C ARG A 451 23.24 3.05 -10.29
N ASN A 452 22.34 2.19 -10.79
CA ASN A 452 21.36 2.49 -11.84
C ASN A 452 19.91 2.27 -11.35
N TYR A 453 18.93 2.51 -12.21
CA TYR A 453 17.51 2.37 -11.90
C TYR A 453 16.71 1.66 -12.99
N ILE A 454 15.60 1.03 -12.57
CA ILE A 454 14.52 0.60 -13.45
C ILE A 454 13.37 1.59 -13.27
N TYR A 455 12.79 2.10 -14.35
CA TYR A 455 11.55 2.88 -14.29
C TYR A 455 10.38 2.03 -14.77
N THR A 456 9.19 2.26 -14.23
CA THR A 456 8.00 1.58 -14.71
C THR A 456 6.76 2.43 -14.55
N TYR A 457 5.77 2.12 -15.38
CA TYR A 457 4.39 2.49 -15.12
C TYR A 457 3.75 1.33 -14.35
N ASN A 458 3.49 1.51 -13.04
CA ASN A 458 2.91 0.46 -12.19
C ASN A 458 1.40 0.27 -12.41
N GLY A 459 0.81 0.89 -13.46
CA GLY A 459 -0.64 0.90 -13.71
C GLY A 459 -1.09 0.46 -15.11
N LYS A 460 -2.37 0.66 -15.44
CA LYS A 460 -2.95 0.34 -16.76
C LYS A 460 -2.38 1.28 -17.84
N SER A 461 -1.62 0.75 -18.80
CA SER A 461 -1.16 1.38 -20.05
C SER A 461 -0.53 2.80 -19.98
N PRO A 462 0.31 3.18 -20.96
CA PRO A 462 0.78 4.56 -21.08
C PRO A 462 -0.39 5.52 -21.33
N GLY A 463 -0.82 6.28 -20.33
CA GLY A 463 -1.86 7.32 -20.48
C GLY A 463 -3.00 7.29 -19.46
N ASP A 464 -3.07 6.31 -18.56
CA ASP A 464 -4.12 6.33 -17.53
C ASP A 464 -3.81 7.43 -16.50
N VAL A 465 -4.63 8.47 -16.56
CA VAL A 465 -4.62 9.60 -15.64
C VAL A 465 -5.59 9.29 -14.50
N GLY A 466 -5.09 9.14 -13.27
CA GLY A 466 -5.95 8.91 -12.10
C GLY A 466 -5.23 8.38 -10.85
N VAL A 467 -4.18 7.58 -11.02
CA VAL A 467 -3.44 7.00 -9.89
C VAL A 467 -2.42 7.99 -9.33
N ASP A 468 -2.56 8.36 -8.06
CA ASP A 468 -1.66 9.27 -7.34
C ASP A 468 -0.46 8.54 -6.73
N GLY A 469 -0.62 7.27 -6.37
CA GLY A 469 0.45 6.48 -5.77
C GLY A 469 0.17 4.99 -5.73
N TYR A 470 1.23 4.21 -5.49
CA TYR A 470 1.20 2.75 -5.51
C TYR A 470 1.57 2.18 -4.15
N VAL A 471 0.96 1.05 -3.79
CA VAL A 471 1.34 0.24 -2.64
C VAL A 471 2.01 -1.03 -3.16
N LEU A 472 3.30 -1.14 -2.91
CA LEU A 472 4.18 -2.18 -3.45
C LEU A 472 4.83 -2.96 -2.31
N ASN A 473 5.27 -4.17 -2.62
CA ASN A 473 6.30 -4.87 -1.87
C ASN A 473 7.50 -5.02 -2.80
N THR A 474 8.62 -4.43 -2.42
CA THR A 474 9.88 -4.58 -3.15
C THR A 474 10.75 -5.59 -2.41
N THR A 475 11.29 -6.57 -3.12
CA THR A 475 12.27 -7.53 -2.57
C THR A 475 13.56 -7.46 -3.37
N VAL A 476 14.67 -7.25 -2.66
CA VAL A 476 16.01 -7.34 -3.25
C VAL A 476 16.67 -8.66 -2.83
N THR A 477 17.24 -9.38 -3.78
CA THR A 477 17.91 -10.67 -3.57
C THR A 477 19.20 -10.78 -4.40
N ASN A 478 19.93 -11.90 -4.26
CA ASN A 478 21.23 -12.14 -4.91
C ASN A 478 22.25 -11.03 -4.64
N THR A 479 22.21 -10.47 -3.43
CA THR A 479 23.05 -9.37 -2.99
C THR A 479 24.50 -9.83 -2.77
N ARG A 480 25.49 -9.12 -3.34
CA ARG A 480 26.92 -9.48 -3.22
C ARG A 480 27.73 -8.56 -2.30
N GLY A 481 27.15 -7.41 -1.96
CA GLY A 481 27.75 -6.42 -1.08
C GLY A 481 26.67 -5.70 -0.28
N THR A 482 27.01 -4.54 0.25
CA THR A 482 26.06 -3.68 0.93
C THR A 482 25.44 -2.66 -0.01
N GLY A 483 24.17 -2.33 0.22
CA GLY A 483 23.47 -1.31 -0.55
C GLY A 483 22.07 -1.03 -0.01
N PHE A 484 21.34 -0.19 -0.72
CA PHE A 484 19.95 0.11 -0.41
C PHE A 484 19.15 0.39 -1.68
N LEU A 485 17.85 0.19 -1.60
CA LEU A 485 16.91 0.54 -2.66
C LEU A 485 16.35 1.92 -2.33
N SER A 486 16.23 2.78 -3.34
CA SER A 486 15.41 3.98 -3.23
C SER A 486 14.29 3.90 -4.26
N VAL A 487 13.09 4.32 -3.86
CA VAL A 487 11.92 4.38 -4.75
C VAL A 487 11.41 5.80 -4.79
N ALA A 488 11.26 6.37 -5.98
CA ALA A 488 10.88 7.77 -6.17
C ALA A 488 10.09 7.96 -7.47
N PRO A 489 9.26 9.01 -7.60
CA PRO A 489 8.61 9.34 -8.86
C PRO A 489 9.62 9.82 -9.91
N ASP A 490 9.41 9.44 -11.16
CA ASP A 490 10.27 9.84 -12.28
C ASP A 490 9.85 11.20 -12.88
N PRO A 491 10.81 12.11 -13.16
CA PRO A 491 10.51 13.44 -13.71
C PRO A 491 10.13 13.43 -15.20
N ASN A 492 10.40 12.36 -15.92
CA ASN A 492 10.19 12.21 -17.36
C ASN A 492 8.82 11.61 -17.70
N THR A 493 8.37 11.87 -18.92
CA THR A 493 7.22 11.21 -19.54
C THR A 493 7.68 10.00 -20.34
N ILE A 494 6.76 9.08 -20.63
CA ILE A 494 7.03 7.96 -21.55
C ILE A 494 7.44 8.47 -22.94
N GLN A 495 6.88 9.59 -23.40
CA GLN A 495 7.23 10.16 -24.70
C GLN A 495 8.67 10.66 -24.72
N GLN A 496 9.15 11.27 -23.64
CA GLN A 496 10.56 11.68 -23.53
C GLN A 496 11.52 10.48 -23.57
N TYR A 497 11.16 9.33 -23.00
CA TYR A 497 11.95 8.11 -23.15
C TYR A 497 11.96 7.59 -24.59
N LYS A 498 10.80 7.57 -25.26
CA LYS A 498 10.68 7.16 -26.67
C LYS A 498 11.49 8.06 -27.61
N ASP A 499 11.45 9.36 -27.35
CA ASP A 499 12.13 10.38 -28.16
C ASP A 499 13.60 10.57 -27.76
N GLN A 500 14.11 9.81 -26.78
CA GLN A 500 15.47 9.92 -26.24
C GLN A 500 15.81 11.34 -25.72
N THR A 501 14.80 12.06 -25.22
CA THR A 501 14.93 13.40 -24.61
C THR A 501 14.77 13.38 -23.09
N ALA A 502 14.62 12.19 -22.50
CA ALA A 502 14.55 12.02 -21.05
C ALA A 502 15.84 12.54 -20.37
N VAL A 503 15.65 13.28 -19.28
CA VAL A 503 16.73 13.72 -18.40
C VAL A 503 17.04 12.64 -17.39
N PHE A 504 18.30 12.54 -16.96
CA PHE A 504 18.67 11.65 -15.87
C PHE A 504 18.04 12.16 -14.56
N PRO A 505 17.19 11.37 -13.87
CA PRO A 505 16.53 11.83 -12.66
C PRO A 505 17.53 12.16 -11.55
N GLU A 506 17.15 13.09 -10.67
CA GLU A 506 17.94 13.33 -9.46
C GLU A 506 17.93 12.06 -8.60
N ARG A 507 19.11 11.62 -8.21
CA ARG A 507 19.29 10.39 -7.45
C ARG A 507 18.71 10.56 -6.04
N PRO A 508 17.66 9.80 -5.66
CA PRO A 508 17.09 9.91 -4.32
C PRO A 508 18.05 9.37 -3.26
N SER A 509 18.01 9.96 -2.06
CA SER A 509 18.81 9.54 -0.90
C SER A 509 18.01 8.72 0.12
N ALA A 510 16.68 8.64 -0.03
CA ALA A 510 15.81 7.92 0.88
C ALA A 510 16.03 6.41 0.80
N SER A 511 16.17 5.76 1.95
CA SER A 511 16.33 4.29 2.01
C SER A 511 14.96 3.63 2.14
N THR A 512 14.51 2.96 1.08
CA THR A 512 13.32 2.12 1.12
C THR A 512 13.65 0.81 1.83
N LEU A 513 14.73 0.14 1.47
CA LEU A 513 15.23 -1.04 2.18
C LEU A 513 16.76 -1.09 2.08
N ASN A 514 17.43 -1.76 3.01
CA ASN A 514 18.88 -1.91 3.02
C ASN A 514 19.26 -3.39 3.06
N TRP A 515 20.37 -3.74 2.44
CA TRP A 515 20.88 -5.12 2.43
C TRP A 515 22.37 -5.19 2.73
N THR A 516 22.77 -6.38 3.15
CA THR A 516 24.14 -6.86 3.19
C THR A 516 24.28 -8.08 2.28
N ALA A 517 25.51 -8.50 2.01
CA ALA A 517 25.77 -9.62 1.10
C ALA A 517 25.05 -10.91 1.53
N GLY A 518 24.48 -11.61 0.57
CA GLY A 518 23.76 -12.88 0.73
C GLY A 518 22.35 -12.76 1.29
N LYS A 519 21.84 -11.55 1.56
CA LYS A 519 20.50 -11.33 2.12
C LYS A 519 19.44 -11.15 1.04
N THR A 520 18.25 -11.67 1.34
CA THR A 520 16.99 -11.35 0.63
C THR A 520 16.15 -10.47 1.55
N VAL A 521 15.83 -9.25 1.11
CA VAL A 521 15.19 -8.24 1.95
C VAL A 521 13.94 -7.70 1.27
N PRO A 522 12.74 -7.94 1.83
CA PRO A 522 11.50 -7.28 1.41
C PRO A 522 11.26 -5.99 2.21
N ASN A 523 10.51 -5.05 1.64
CA ASN A 523 9.85 -3.97 2.38
C ASN A 523 8.59 -3.48 1.63
N LEU A 524 7.60 -3.00 2.38
CA LEU A 524 6.48 -2.25 1.82
C LEU A 524 6.95 -0.89 1.31
N VAL A 525 6.38 -0.44 0.19
CA VAL A 525 6.63 0.87 -0.40
C VAL A 525 5.31 1.56 -0.72
N GLN A 526 5.14 2.77 -0.23
CA GLN A 526 4.14 3.70 -0.73
C GLN A 526 4.84 4.69 -1.66
N ALA A 527 4.74 4.48 -2.96
CA ALA A 527 5.43 5.27 -3.97
C ALA A 527 4.48 6.30 -4.60
N SER A 528 4.89 7.57 -4.67
CA SER A 528 4.21 8.54 -5.52
C SER A 528 4.32 8.12 -6.99
N SER A 529 3.22 8.22 -7.73
CA SER A 529 3.24 8.04 -9.19
C SER A 529 3.85 9.26 -9.90
N GLY A 530 4.03 10.37 -9.18
CA GLY A 530 4.43 11.65 -9.74
C GLY A 530 3.42 12.19 -10.75
N LYS A 531 3.78 13.27 -11.45
CA LYS A 531 2.94 13.86 -12.49
C LYS A 531 2.82 13.00 -13.76
N ASN A 532 3.72 12.02 -13.92
CA ASN A 532 3.87 11.22 -15.15
C ASN A 532 3.39 9.78 -14.99
N GLY A 533 3.00 9.35 -13.78
CA GLY A 533 2.59 7.98 -13.50
C GLY A 533 3.74 6.96 -13.42
N ILE A 534 4.99 7.42 -13.40
CA ILE A 534 6.19 6.58 -13.50
C ILE A 534 6.93 6.57 -12.16
N VAL A 535 7.39 5.38 -11.76
CA VAL A 535 8.17 5.14 -10.54
C VAL A 535 9.54 4.56 -10.90
N ASP A 536 10.58 5.11 -10.28
CA ASP A 536 11.95 4.61 -10.35
C ASP A 536 12.32 3.72 -9.16
N TYR A 537 13.05 2.64 -9.43
CA TYR A 537 13.68 1.77 -8.45
C TYR A 537 15.20 1.83 -8.60
N TRP A 538 15.87 2.53 -7.69
CA TRP A 538 17.30 2.79 -7.73
C TRP A 538 18.09 1.78 -6.91
N ASN A 539 19.03 1.08 -7.54
CA ASN A 539 20.06 0.34 -6.81
C ASN A 539 21.17 1.29 -6.37
N GLN A 540 21.23 1.51 -5.06
CA GLN A 540 22.21 2.41 -4.45
C GLN A 540 23.52 1.73 -4.09
N GLY A 541 23.55 0.39 -4.19
CA GLY A 541 24.72 -0.44 -4.01
C GLY A 541 25.71 -0.35 -5.16
N TRP A 542 26.85 -1.00 -4.93
CA TRP A 542 27.99 -1.06 -5.86
C TRP A 542 28.03 -2.34 -6.69
N GLU A 543 27.08 -3.25 -6.45
CA GLU A 543 26.97 -4.55 -7.11
C GLU A 543 25.56 -4.68 -7.70
N ASP A 544 25.45 -5.45 -8.78
CA ASP A 544 24.17 -5.82 -9.36
C ASP A 544 23.36 -6.66 -8.36
N VAL A 545 22.04 -6.46 -8.37
CA VAL A 545 21.11 -7.18 -7.51
C VAL A 545 19.89 -7.62 -8.29
N ASP A 546 19.17 -8.62 -7.79
CA ASP A 546 17.86 -8.93 -8.33
C ASP A 546 16.76 -8.17 -7.60
N LEU A 547 15.83 -7.61 -8.37
CA LEU A 547 14.67 -6.87 -7.88
C LEU A 547 13.39 -7.64 -8.25
N ILE A 548 12.53 -7.81 -7.25
CA ILE A 548 11.17 -8.27 -7.40
C ILE A 548 10.26 -7.16 -6.91
N VAL A 549 9.24 -6.81 -7.68
CA VAL A 549 8.22 -5.86 -7.25
C VAL A 549 6.85 -6.49 -7.46
N ASP A 550 6.12 -6.61 -6.36
CA ASP A 550 4.72 -7.01 -6.36
C ASP A 550 3.86 -5.77 -6.00
N ILE A 551 2.73 -5.58 -6.69
CA ILE A 551 1.76 -4.51 -6.41
C ILE A 551 0.57 -5.08 -5.62
N PHE A 552 0.13 -4.39 -4.57
CA PHE A 552 -0.94 -4.81 -3.65
C PHE A 552 -2.12 -3.84 -3.66
N GLY A 553 -1.95 -2.66 -4.22
CA GLY A 553 -2.96 -1.63 -4.27
C GLY A 553 -2.41 -0.33 -4.83
N TYR A 554 -3.30 0.64 -4.98
CA TYR A 554 -2.95 1.98 -5.42
C TYR A 554 -3.87 3.01 -4.74
N TYR A 555 -3.48 4.28 -4.79
CA TYR A 555 -4.28 5.41 -4.37
C TYR A 555 -4.73 6.18 -5.59
N GLU A 556 -6.01 6.53 -5.64
CA GLU A 556 -6.62 7.20 -6.79
C GLU A 556 -7.61 8.26 -6.30
N SER A 557 -7.51 9.47 -6.86
CA SER A 557 -8.31 10.63 -6.49
C SER A 557 -9.46 10.94 -7.44
N LYS A 558 -9.53 10.27 -8.60
CA LYS A 558 -10.55 10.52 -9.63
C LYS A 558 -11.04 9.22 -10.22
#